data_AF-A0A821F3K7-F1
#
_entry.id   AF-A0A821F3K7-F1
#
_cell.length_a   1.000
_cell.length_b   1.000
_cell.length_c   1.000
_cell.angle_alpha   90.00
_cell.angle_beta   90.00
_cell.angle_gamma   90.00
#
_symmetry.space_group_name_H-M   'P 1'
#
loop_
_entity.id
_entity.type
_entity.pdbx_description
1 polymer ?
#
loop_
_entity_poly.entity_id
_entity_poly.type
_entity_poly.pdbx_seq_one_letter_code
_entity_poly.pdbx_strand_id
1 'polypeptide(L)'
;MMFRMFVVNILFLTNIYSYELPFSTLGNSIIDANGAVVRMRCVNWPGSMETLMPEGLQHNSIDNIVLIIKQMNMTCVRLTYSIDVTRSSDLTVYQSLSRLNLTFALQGFMNNNPSLINSTVSNIFNTVLDTLGKYNILVLLDNHVSKAMWCCSDFDGNGFWGDRYFDVEQWIDGLKFMANKTIDRPYVIAMSLRNELRGVRQNQPHWYHNVVRAILEAISFVNPRLLIVISGLNYDLNLSFIRSLPVQNLVPISIQKKIVYEAHWYSWSYYGLLSDCNHIKDTI
;
A
#
# COMPACT_ATOMS: atom_id res chain seq x y z
N MET A 1 10.21 64.39 18.08
CA MET A 1 10.75 63.51 17.01
C MET A 1 10.14 62.13 17.22
N MET A 2 9.12 61.79 16.44
CA MET A 2 8.26 60.62 16.68
C MET A 2 8.75 59.47 15.79
N PHE A 3 9.39 58.45 16.39
CA PHE A 3 9.85 57.27 15.66
C PHE A 3 8.64 56.38 15.33
N ARG A 4 8.31 56.25 14.04
CA ARG A 4 7.36 55.25 13.55
C ARG A 4 8.10 53.93 13.38
N MET A 5 7.77 52.95 14.22
CA MET A 5 8.24 51.58 14.10
C MET A 5 7.35 50.85 13.08
N PHE A 6 7.91 50.45 11.93
CA PHE A 6 7.22 49.59 10.97
C PHE A 6 7.44 48.13 11.36
N VAL A 7 6.37 47.44 11.74
CA VAL A 7 6.37 45.99 11.94
C VAL A 7 6.15 45.34 10.57
N VAL A 8 7.19 44.74 10.00
CA VAL A 8 7.09 43.91 8.80
C VAL A 8 6.70 42.51 9.25
N ASN A 9 5.42 42.17 9.09
CA ASN A 9 4.97 40.78 9.22
C ASN A 9 5.41 40.00 7.97
N ILE A 10 6.54 39.32 8.06
CA ILE A 10 6.95 38.32 7.07
C ILE A 10 6.11 37.07 7.33
N LEU A 11 4.98 36.96 6.64
CA LEU A 11 4.24 35.70 6.53
C LEU A 11 5.12 34.72 5.75
N PHE A 12 5.79 33.81 6.46
CA PHE A 12 6.31 32.59 5.86
C PHE A 12 5.10 31.76 5.43
N LEU A 13 4.66 31.93 4.18
CA LEU A 13 3.82 30.95 3.52
C LEU A 13 4.66 29.68 3.36
N THR A 14 4.71 28.84 4.40
CA THR A 14 5.05 27.45 4.16
C THR A 14 3.94 26.93 3.26
N ASN A 15 4.21 26.78 1.96
CA ASN A 15 3.37 26.00 1.06
C ASN A 15 3.34 24.59 1.64
N ILE A 16 2.39 24.33 2.53
CA ILE A 16 1.95 22.98 2.85
C ILE A 16 1.23 22.57 1.57
N TYR A 17 1.96 21.96 0.64
CA TYR A 17 1.37 21.35 -0.53
C TYR A 17 0.47 20.20 -0.05
N SER A 18 -0.78 20.50 0.30
CA SER A 18 -1.83 19.50 0.39
C SER A 18 -2.32 19.26 -1.03
N TYR A 19 -1.99 18.11 -1.60
CA TYR A 19 -2.57 17.69 -2.86
C TYR A 19 -4.08 17.58 -2.75
N GLU A 20 -4.81 17.99 -3.79
CA GLU A 20 -6.26 17.86 -3.79
C GLU A 20 -6.69 16.43 -4.16
N LEU A 21 -7.52 15.82 -3.33
CA LEU A 21 -7.98 14.45 -3.52
C LEU A 21 -9.33 14.44 -4.29
N PRO A 22 -9.66 13.36 -5.03
CA PRO A 22 -8.89 12.15 -5.26
C PRO A 22 -7.89 12.29 -6.42
N PHE A 23 -6.88 11.42 -6.44
CA PHE A 23 -5.90 11.40 -7.53
C PHE A 23 -6.39 10.66 -8.77
N SER A 24 -5.76 10.95 -9.91
CA SER A 24 -5.96 10.24 -11.17
C SER A 24 -4.65 10.19 -11.97
N THR A 25 -4.66 9.52 -13.12
CA THR A 25 -3.50 9.43 -14.02
C THR A 25 -3.70 10.27 -15.26
N LEU A 26 -2.63 10.95 -15.69
CA LEU A 26 -2.53 11.66 -16.97
C LEU A 26 -1.21 11.28 -17.64
N GLY A 27 -1.27 10.48 -18.71
CA GLY A 27 -0.08 9.90 -19.31
C GLY A 27 0.68 9.03 -18.30
N ASN A 28 1.95 9.35 -18.07
CA ASN A 28 2.82 8.65 -17.12
C ASN A 28 2.86 9.32 -15.73
N SER A 29 2.00 10.29 -15.46
CA SER A 29 1.99 11.06 -14.22
C SER A 29 0.73 10.79 -13.41
N ILE A 30 0.88 10.75 -12.08
CA ILE A 30 -0.23 10.88 -11.15
C ILE A 30 -0.50 12.37 -10.95
N ILE A 31 -1.76 12.76 -11.05
CA ILE A 31 -2.21 14.14 -10.84
C ILE A 31 -3.26 14.21 -9.72
N ASP A 32 -3.28 15.34 -9.03
CA ASP A 32 -4.31 15.68 -8.06
C ASP A 32 -5.59 16.17 -8.76
N ALA A 33 -6.66 16.46 -8.00
CA ALA A 33 -7.94 16.87 -8.60
C ALA A 33 -7.89 18.25 -9.30
N ASN A 34 -6.87 19.06 -9.01
CA ASN A 34 -6.61 20.34 -9.68
C ASN A 34 -5.68 20.20 -10.90
N GLY A 35 -5.21 18.97 -11.20
CA GLY A 35 -4.32 18.68 -12.32
C GLY A 35 -2.83 18.88 -11.99
N ALA A 36 -2.46 19.12 -10.73
CA ALA A 36 -1.06 19.24 -10.33
C ALA A 36 -0.41 17.85 -10.25
N VAL A 37 0.83 17.73 -10.74
CA VAL A 37 1.57 16.47 -10.69
C VAL A 37 1.93 16.12 -9.24
N VAL A 38 1.56 14.91 -8.83
CA VAL A 38 1.85 14.34 -7.52
C VAL A 38 3.14 13.53 -7.58
N ARG A 39 4.08 13.81 -6.67
CA ARG A 39 5.32 13.02 -6.52
C ARG A 39 5.29 12.25 -5.21
N MET A 40 5.13 10.95 -5.32
CA MET A 40 5.08 10.04 -4.17
C MET A 40 6.49 9.65 -3.74
N ARG A 41 6.87 10.01 -2.51
CA ARG A 41 8.08 9.55 -1.81
C ARG A 41 7.62 8.67 -0.65
N CYS A 42 7.47 7.38 -0.92
CA CYS A 42 6.91 6.45 0.06
C CYS A 42 7.98 5.63 0.77
N VAL A 43 7.64 5.18 1.98
CA VAL A 43 8.31 4.07 2.66
C VAL A 43 7.38 2.87 2.72
N ASN A 44 7.95 1.66 2.74
CA ASN A 44 7.18 0.45 3.03
C ASN A 44 7.07 0.29 4.55
N TRP A 45 5.86 0.05 5.07
CA TRP A 45 5.63 -0.38 6.45
C TRP A 45 5.04 -1.79 6.41
N PRO A 46 5.84 -2.83 6.76
CA PRO A 46 5.38 -4.21 6.72
C PRO A 46 4.25 -4.45 7.73
N GLY A 47 3.19 -5.15 7.30
CA GLY A 47 2.08 -5.59 8.15
C GLY A 47 1.42 -6.90 7.69
N SER A 48 2.11 -7.66 6.85
CA SER A 48 1.60 -8.90 6.23
C SER A 48 2.05 -10.19 6.92
N MET A 49 2.83 -10.08 8.00
CA MET A 49 3.41 -11.22 8.73
C MET A 49 2.39 -11.86 9.68
N GLU A 50 2.78 -12.95 10.33
CA GLU A 50 1.91 -13.83 11.13
C GLU A 50 1.25 -13.12 12.31
N THR A 51 1.77 -11.98 12.78
CA THR A 51 1.13 -11.15 13.81
C THR A 51 -0.15 -10.46 13.31
N LEU A 52 -0.36 -10.44 11.98
CA LEU A 52 -1.51 -9.84 11.30
C LEU A 52 -1.69 -8.34 11.60
N MET A 53 -0.61 -7.65 11.97
CA MET A 53 -0.62 -6.21 12.25
C MET A 53 0.68 -5.57 11.76
N PRO A 54 0.71 -4.24 11.57
CA PRO A 54 1.93 -3.53 11.20
C PRO A 54 3.06 -3.79 12.21
N GLU A 55 4.26 -4.02 11.69
CA GLU A 55 5.43 -4.39 12.48
C GLU A 55 5.98 -3.20 13.28
N GLY A 56 6.71 -3.50 14.36
CA GLY A 56 7.43 -2.51 15.18
C GLY A 56 6.62 -1.89 16.33
N LEU A 57 5.34 -2.22 16.47
CA LEU A 57 4.47 -1.71 17.55
C LEU A 57 4.87 -2.18 18.95
N GLN A 58 5.73 -3.20 19.05
CA GLN A 58 6.39 -3.61 20.28
C GLN A 58 7.55 -2.70 20.70
N HIS A 59 8.09 -1.91 19.76
CA HIS A 59 9.24 -1.05 19.98
C HIS A 59 8.86 0.43 20.10
N ASN A 60 7.71 0.84 19.58
CA ASN A 60 7.30 2.23 19.61
C ASN A 60 5.78 2.40 19.46
N SER A 61 5.26 3.58 19.83
CA SER A 61 3.85 3.91 19.61
C SER A 61 3.56 4.17 18.13
N ILE A 62 2.31 3.97 17.70
CA ILE A 62 1.88 4.27 16.32
C ILE A 62 2.21 5.74 15.95
N ASP A 63 1.86 6.71 16.82
CA ASP A 63 2.16 8.13 16.60
C ASP A 63 3.66 8.38 16.38
N ASN A 64 4.53 7.78 17.19
CA ASN A 64 5.98 7.98 17.06
C ASN A 64 6.54 7.38 15.77
N ILE A 65 6.08 6.21 15.34
CA ILE A 65 6.50 5.63 14.05
C ILE A 65 6.11 6.57 12.91
N VAL A 66 4.88 7.08 12.91
CA VAL A 66 4.42 8.03 11.89
C VAL A 66 5.21 9.35 11.94
N LEU A 67 5.57 9.83 13.13
CA LEU A 67 6.44 10.99 13.30
C LEU A 67 7.84 10.78 12.70
N ILE A 68 8.44 9.60 12.90
CA ILE A 68 9.73 9.25 12.29
C ILE A 68 9.62 9.26 10.75
N ILE A 69 8.57 8.66 10.19
CA ILE A 69 8.31 8.66 8.74
C ILE A 69 8.21 10.10 8.22
N LYS A 70 7.50 10.97 8.94
CA LYS A 70 7.37 12.38 8.59
C LYS A 70 8.72 13.13 8.66
N GLN A 71 9.54 12.85 9.68
CA GLN A 71 10.88 13.43 9.82
C GLN A 71 11.83 12.98 8.69
N MET A 72 11.60 11.82 8.09
CA MET A 72 12.31 11.37 6.88
C MET A 72 11.84 12.09 5.59
N ASN A 73 10.95 13.08 5.70
CA ASN A 73 10.35 13.83 4.58
C ASN A 73 9.60 12.95 3.56
N MET A 74 9.06 11.82 4.02
CA MET A 74 8.22 10.94 3.22
C MET A 74 6.82 11.51 3.10
N THR A 75 6.19 11.31 1.94
CA THR A 75 4.84 11.80 1.65
C THR A 75 3.78 10.71 1.80
N CYS A 76 4.20 9.45 1.82
CA CYS A 76 3.30 8.31 1.81
C CYS A 76 3.89 7.06 2.48
N VAL A 77 3.01 6.12 2.78
CA VAL A 77 3.36 4.77 3.24
C VAL A 77 2.72 3.74 2.30
N ARG A 78 3.52 2.79 1.81
CA ARG A 78 3.05 1.50 1.28
C ARG A 78 2.87 0.57 2.47
N LEU A 79 1.62 0.43 2.94
CA LEU A 79 1.27 -0.34 4.12
C LEU A 79 0.83 -1.73 3.68
N THR A 80 1.63 -2.74 4.01
CA THR A 80 1.40 -4.09 3.52
C THR A 80 0.46 -4.87 4.44
N TYR A 81 -0.32 -5.79 3.88
CA TYR A 81 -1.19 -6.70 4.64
C TYR A 81 -1.31 -8.07 3.94
N SER A 82 -1.68 -9.09 4.71
CA SER A 82 -2.03 -10.41 4.20
C SER A 82 -3.54 -10.59 4.10
N ILE A 83 -4.04 -11.47 3.22
CA ILE A 83 -5.48 -11.79 3.20
C ILE A 83 -5.93 -12.43 4.52
N ASP A 84 -5.05 -13.13 5.24
CA ASP A 84 -5.35 -13.70 6.56
C ASP A 84 -5.87 -12.66 7.58
N VAL A 85 -5.46 -11.38 7.50
CA VAL A 85 -5.97 -10.34 8.40
C VAL A 85 -7.47 -10.08 8.21
N THR A 86 -7.98 -10.25 6.98
CA THR A 86 -9.40 -10.01 6.68
C THR A 86 -10.27 -11.18 7.16
N ARG A 87 -9.68 -12.37 7.23
CA ARG A 87 -10.32 -13.59 7.73
C ARG A 87 -10.25 -13.75 9.24
N SER A 88 -9.25 -13.12 9.86
CA SER A 88 -9.01 -13.14 11.31
C SER A 88 -9.21 -11.75 11.93
N SER A 89 -10.14 -10.97 11.36
CA SER A 89 -10.31 -9.54 11.66
C SER A 89 -10.58 -9.24 13.13
N ASP A 90 -11.15 -10.20 13.85
CA ASP A 90 -11.63 -10.05 15.22
C ASP A 90 -10.61 -10.51 16.26
N LEU A 91 -9.49 -11.09 15.81
CA LEU A 91 -8.39 -11.48 16.69
C LEU A 91 -7.85 -10.25 17.41
N THR A 92 -7.78 -10.27 18.74
CA THR A 92 -7.20 -9.16 19.50
C THR A 92 -5.68 -9.15 19.39
N VAL A 93 -5.04 -8.00 19.63
CA VAL A 93 -3.56 -7.92 19.69
C VAL A 93 -3.01 -8.92 20.71
N TYR A 94 -3.61 -8.98 21.90
CA TYR A 94 -3.24 -9.97 22.91
C TYR A 94 -3.28 -11.39 22.37
N GLN A 95 -4.38 -11.78 21.70
CA GLN A 95 -4.53 -13.13 21.15
C GLN A 95 -3.55 -13.39 20.00
N SER A 96 -3.31 -12.40 19.13
CA SER A 96 -2.41 -12.54 17.99
C SER A 96 -0.96 -12.74 18.40
N LEU A 97 -0.50 -12.01 19.42
CA LEU A 97 0.85 -12.19 19.98
C LEU A 97 0.95 -13.47 20.81
N SER A 98 -0.05 -13.77 21.64
CA SER A 98 -0.05 -14.94 22.53
C SER A 98 -0.07 -16.26 21.77
N ARG A 99 -0.88 -16.39 20.69
CA ARG A 99 -0.93 -17.62 19.88
C ARG A 99 0.40 -17.95 19.19
N LEU A 100 1.29 -16.97 19.06
CA LEU A 100 2.63 -17.11 18.47
C LEU A 100 3.73 -17.23 19.53
N ASN A 101 3.37 -17.28 20.83
CA ASN A 101 4.32 -17.27 21.96
C ASN A 101 5.29 -16.06 21.95
N LEU A 102 4.85 -14.90 21.43
CA LEU A 102 5.67 -13.69 21.34
C LEU A 102 5.61 -12.86 22.64
N THR A 103 6.05 -13.43 23.76
CA THR A 103 5.96 -12.82 25.10
C THR A 103 6.68 -11.47 25.19
N PHE A 104 7.87 -11.33 24.61
CA PHE A 104 8.60 -10.06 24.59
C PHE A 104 7.91 -8.99 23.74
N ALA A 105 7.37 -9.38 22.58
CA ALA A 105 6.62 -8.45 21.74
C ALA A 105 5.32 -8.02 22.42
N LEU A 106 4.63 -8.93 23.12
CA LEU A 106 3.46 -8.64 23.92
C LEU A 106 3.75 -7.59 25.01
N GLN A 107 4.80 -7.80 25.80
CA GLN A 107 5.21 -6.84 26.82
C GLN A 107 5.60 -5.49 26.18
N GLY A 108 6.38 -5.51 25.10
CA GLY A 108 6.76 -4.31 24.37
C GLY A 108 5.54 -3.55 23.83
N PHE A 109 4.55 -4.25 23.31
CA PHE A 109 3.31 -3.65 22.83
C PHE A 109 2.53 -3.02 23.99
N MET A 110 2.38 -3.72 25.13
CA MET A 110 1.71 -3.17 26.31
C MET A 110 2.42 -1.93 26.87
N ASN A 111 3.75 -1.85 26.75
CA ASN A 111 4.50 -0.68 27.19
C ASN A 111 4.30 0.53 26.25
N ASN A 112 4.24 0.29 24.94
CA ASN A 112 4.22 1.37 23.93
C ASN A 112 2.81 1.76 23.46
N ASN A 113 1.86 0.83 23.50
CA ASN A 113 0.50 0.97 22.98
C ASN A 113 -0.55 0.34 23.95
N PRO A 114 -0.50 0.63 25.27
CA PRO A 114 -1.30 -0.09 26.29
C PRO A 114 -2.80 -0.08 26.02
N SER A 115 -3.35 1.04 25.52
CA SER A 115 -4.79 1.18 25.26
C SER A 115 -5.32 0.30 24.12
N LEU A 116 -4.43 -0.22 23.28
CA LEU A 116 -4.77 -0.99 22.07
C LEU A 116 -4.64 -2.51 22.25
N ILE A 117 -4.26 -2.99 23.44
CA ILE A 117 -3.97 -4.42 23.65
C ILE A 117 -5.17 -5.33 23.41
N ASN A 118 -6.37 -4.83 23.69
CA ASN A 118 -7.63 -5.53 23.46
C ASN A 118 -8.30 -5.13 22.13
N SER A 119 -7.70 -4.23 21.36
CA SER A 119 -8.17 -3.92 20.01
C SER A 119 -7.95 -5.11 19.10
N THR A 120 -8.84 -5.28 18.12
CA THR A 120 -8.69 -6.29 17.09
C THR A 120 -7.60 -5.88 16.10
N VAL A 121 -6.95 -6.84 15.44
CA VAL A 121 -5.93 -6.57 14.41
C VAL A 121 -6.49 -5.71 13.27
N SER A 122 -7.77 -5.91 12.91
CA SER A 122 -8.50 -5.06 11.96
C SER A 122 -8.62 -3.61 12.43
N ASN A 123 -8.83 -3.40 13.73
CA ASN A 123 -8.87 -2.06 14.32
C ASN A 123 -7.48 -1.43 14.44
N ILE A 124 -6.42 -2.22 14.62
CA ILE A 124 -5.04 -1.69 14.56
C ILE A 124 -4.77 -1.08 13.18
N PHE A 125 -5.17 -1.74 12.09
CA PHE A 125 -5.08 -1.15 10.75
C PHE A 125 -5.86 0.17 10.65
N ASN A 126 -7.09 0.24 11.18
CA ASN A 126 -7.85 1.49 11.21
C ASN A 126 -7.07 2.60 11.95
N THR A 127 -6.56 2.32 13.16
CA THR A 127 -5.79 3.28 13.95
C THR A 127 -4.52 3.74 13.24
N VAL A 128 -3.79 2.84 12.58
CA VAL A 128 -2.60 3.20 11.79
C VAL A 128 -2.97 4.09 10.62
N LEU A 129 -4.01 3.75 9.85
CA LEU A 129 -4.49 4.57 8.75
C LEU A 129 -4.92 5.97 9.23
N ASP A 130 -5.72 6.04 10.29
CA ASP A 130 -6.20 7.30 10.87
C ASP A 130 -5.04 8.16 11.39
N THR A 131 -4.01 7.53 11.97
CA THR A 131 -2.82 8.23 12.43
C THR A 131 -1.99 8.77 11.25
N LEU A 132 -1.78 7.98 10.20
CA LEU A 132 -1.11 8.46 8.97
C LEU A 132 -1.83 9.68 8.38
N GLY A 133 -3.17 9.61 8.29
CA GLY A 133 -4.00 10.73 7.85
C GLY A 133 -3.86 11.97 8.73
N LYS A 134 -3.91 11.82 10.06
CA LYS A 134 -3.70 12.90 11.04
C LYS A 134 -2.38 13.64 10.84
N TYR A 135 -1.32 12.95 10.42
CA TYR A 135 -0.01 13.55 10.16
C TYR A 135 0.20 14.03 8.71
N ASN A 136 -0.84 13.97 7.86
CA ASN A 136 -0.81 14.28 6.43
C ASN A 136 0.12 13.37 5.63
N ILE A 137 0.16 12.08 5.98
CA ILE A 137 0.88 11.04 5.23
C ILE A 137 -0.14 10.24 4.44
N LEU A 138 0.02 10.20 3.12
CA LEU A 138 -0.87 9.44 2.24
C LEU A 138 -0.60 7.93 2.37
N VAL A 139 -1.58 7.10 2.02
CA VAL A 139 -1.45 5.64 2.14
C VAL A 139 -1.77 4.93 0.84
N LEU A 140 -0.89 3.99 0.49
CA LEU A 140 -1.13 2.93 -0.48
C LEU A 140 -1.23 1.63 0.31
N LEU A 141 -2.38 0.97 0.29
CA LEU A 141 -2.54 -0.36 0.88
C LEU A 141 -2.05 -1.42 -0.10
N ASP A 142 -1.22 -2.34 0.35
CA ASP A 142 -0.59 -3.35 -0.50
C ASP A 142 -0.97 -4.76 -0.05
N ASN A 143 -1.71 -5.51 -0.88
CA ASN A 143 -1.90 -6.92 -0.61
C ASN A 143 -0.58 -7.69 -0.89
N HIS A 144 0.16 -7.98 0.16
CA HIS A 144 1.50 -8.54 0.03
C HIS A 144 1.49 -10.05 -0.23
N VAL A 145 0.69 -10.76 0.55
CA VAL A 145 0.56 -12.22 0.52
C VAL A 145 -0.87 -12.60 0.86
N SER A 146 -1.23 -13.86 0.63
CA SER A 146 -2.54 -14.39 1.03
C SER A 146 -2.44 -14.97 2.42
N LYS A 147 -1.63 -16.03 2.57
CA LYS A 147 -1.25 -16.57 3.87
C LYS A 147 -0.13 -15.73 4.47
N ALA A 148 -0.32 -15.28 5.70
CA ALA A 148 0.68 -14.52 6.44
C ALA A 148 1.94 -15.36 6.68
N MET A 149 3.08 -14.90 6.16
CA MET A 149 4.40 -15.50 6.32
C MET A 149 5.47 -14.61 5.69
N TRP A 150 6.74 -14.93 5.96
CA TRP A 150 7.86 -14.40 5.18
C TRP A 150 7.81 -14.90 3.73
N CYS A 151 7.97 -13.98 2.79
CA CYS A 151 8.06 -14.23 1.35
C CYS A 151 9.44 -13.70 0.85
N CYS A 152 9.83 -13.83 -0.41
CA CYS A 152 9.07 -14.24 -1.58
C CYS A 152 9.91 -15.26 -2.37
N SER A 153 9.50 -16.52 -2.34
CA SER A 153 10.12 -17.60 -3.12
C SER A 153 9.11 -18.16 -4.13
N ASP A 154 9.59 -18.89 -5.15
CA ASP A 154 8.72 -19.55 -6.12
C ASP A 154 7.80 -20.63 -5.51
N PHE A 155 8.09 -21.08 -4.28
CA PHE A 155 7.44 -22.24 -3.67
C PHE A 155 6.77 -21.96 -2.32
N ASP A 156 6.66 -20.70 -1.91
CA ASP A 156 5.99 -20.34 -0.65
C ASP A 156 4.46 -20.50 -0.70
N GLY A 157 3.89 -20.75 -1.88
CA GLY A 157 2.47 -20.96 -2.10
C GLY A 157 1.63 -19.68 -2.18
N ASN A 158 2.27 -18.50 -2.22
CA ASN A 158 1.64 -17.20 -2.38
C ASN A 158 1.96 -16.55 -3.76
N GLY A 159 2.65 -17.23 -4.66
CA GLY A 159 3.25 -16.61 -5.85
C GLY A 159 2.26 -16.18 -6.93
N PHE A 160 1.26 -17.00 -7.24
CA PHE A 160 0.28 -16.72 -8.29
C PHE A 160 -1.10 -17.29 -7.98
N TRP A 161 -2.15 -16.76 -8.62
CA TRP A 161 -3.52 -17.27 -8.45
C TRP A 161 -3.61 -18.77 -8.72
N GLY A 162 -4.23 -19.50 -7.80
CA GLY A 162 -4.33 -20.97 -7.82
C GLY A 162 -3.17 -21.69 -7.14
N ASP A 163 -2.17 -20.97 -6.61
CA ASP A 163 -1.22 -21.56 -5.66
C ASP A 163 -1.89 -21.95 -4.35
N ARG A 164 -1.19 -22.80 -3.58
CA ARG A 164 -1.69 -23.43 -2.35
C ARG A 164 -2.42 -22.48 -1.40
N TYR A 165 -1.94 -21.25 -1.27
CA TYR A 165 -2.50 -20.25 -0.37
C TYR A 165 -3.17 -19.08 -1.09
N PHE A 166 -3.19 -19.06 -2.42
CA PHE A 166 -3.71 -17.96 -3.22
C PHE A 166 -5.02 -18.33 -3.93
N ASP A 167 -6.06 -18.46 -3.14
CA ASP A 167 -7.44 -18.60 -3.61
C ASP A 167 -7.99 -17.26 -4.13
N VAL A 168 -8.59 -17.27 -5.32
CA VAL A 168 -9.02 -16.05 -6.03
C VAL A 168 -10.21 -15.39 -5.32
N GLU A 169 -11.19 -16.16 -4.88
CA GLU A 169 -12.40 -15.61 -4.23
C GLU A 169 -12.05 -14.98 -2.89
N GLN A 170 -11.26 -15.68 -2.07
CA GLN A 170 -10.78 -15.15 -0.80
C GLN A 170 -9.95 -13.89 -0.97
N TRP A 171 -9.14 -13.82 -2.03
CA TRP A 171 -8.38 -12.62 -2.36
C TRP A 171 -9.29 -11.46 -2.75
N ILE A 172 -10.25 -11.67 -3.66
CA ILE A 172 -11.23 -10.64 -4.05
C ILE A 172 -12.02 -10.13 -2.84
N ASP A 173 -12.48 -11.03 -1.97
CA ASP A 173 -13.21 -10.65 -0.76
C ASP A 173 -12.33 -9.92 0.25
N GLY A 174 -11.06 -10.31 0.39
CA GLY A 174 -10.09 -9.58 1.20
C GLY A 174 -9.79 -8.18 0.65
N LEU A 175 -9.68 -8.04 -0.68
CA LEU A 175 -9.55 -6.73 -1.33
C LEU A 175 -10.78 -5.86 -1.06
N LYS A 176 -12.01 -6.39 -1.19
CA LYS A 176 -13.25 -5.66 -0.85
C LYS A 176 -13.26 -5.22 0.60
N PHE A 177 -12.87 -6.10 1.53
CA PHE A 177 -12.80 -5.81 2.95
C PHE A 177 -11.86 -4.63 3.24
N MET A 178 -10.67 -4.62 2.64
CA MET A 178 -9.72 -3.52 2.80
C MET A 178 -10.15 -2.25 2.07
N ALA A 179 -10.76 -2.35 0.88
CA ALA A 179 -11.33 -1.21 0.16
C ALA A 179 -12.42 -0.51 0.98
N ASN A 180 -13.27 -1.27 1.68
CA ASN A 180 -14.33 -0.72 2.52
C ASN A 180 -13.77 0.14 3.67
N LYS A 181 -12.59 -0.20 4.20
CA LYS A 181 -11.91 0.62 5.21
C LYS A 181 -11.46 2.00 4.70
N THR A 182 -11.42 2.20 3.38
CA THR A 182 -10.92 3.43 2.77
C THR A 182 -12.00 4.48 2.48
N ILE A 183 -13.28 4.12 2.58
CA ILE A 183 -14.41 4.97 2.15
C ILE A 183 -14.33 6.34 2.84
N ASP A 184 -14.22 6.33 4.17
CA ASP A 184 -14.14 7.53 5.01
C ASP A 184 -12.70 8.03 5.25
N ARG A 185 -11.73 7.47 4.52
CA ARG A 185 -10.29 7.77 4.68
C ARG A 185 -9.71 8.29 3.37
N PRO A 186 -9.96 9.57 3.01
CA PRO A 186 -9.56 10.11 1.71
C PRO A 186 -8.04 10.09 1.47
N TYR A 187 -7.24 10.14 2.54
CA TYR A 187 -5.78 10.03 2.51
C TYR A 187 -5.27 8.61 2.17
N VAL A 188 -6.13 7.59 2.15
CA VAL A 188 -5.81 6.34 1.43
C VAL A 188 -6.08 6.58 -0.05
N ILE A 189 -5.00 6.72 -0.81
CA ILE A 189 -5.04 7.18 -2.20
C ILE A 189 -4.97 6.03 -3.20
N ALA A 190 -4.46 4.87 -2.78
CA ALA A 190 -4.24 3.73 -3.65
C ALA A 190 -4.40 2.39 -2.94
N MET A 191 -4.71 1.38 -3.73
CA MET A 191 -4.61 -0.02 -3.35
C MET A 191 -3.82 -0.78 -4.41
N SER A 192 -2.74 -1.47 -4.02
CA SER A 192 -2.10 -2.49 -4.85
C SER A 192 -2.86 -3.80 -4.75
N LEU A 193 -3.12 -4.39 -5.92
CA LEU A 193 -3.86 -5.64 -6.06
C LEU A 193 -3.11 -6.83 -5.44
N ARG A 194 -1.80 -6.92 -5.69
CA ARG A 194 -0.98 -8.05 -5.25
C ARG A 194 0.50 -7.76 -5.46
N ASN A 195 1.35 -7.94 -4.45
CA ASN A 195 2.81 -7.85 -4.54
C ASN A 195 3.46 -9.03 -5.29
N GLU A 196 4.40 -8.73 -6.20
CA GLU A 196 5.39 -9.65 -6.77
C GLU A 196 4.81 -11.00 -7.22
N LEU A 197 3.87 -10.95 -8.15
CA LEU A 197 3.37 -12.19 -8.77
C LEU A 197 4.57 -12.94 -9.36
N ARG A 198 4.67 -14.25 -9.09
CA ARG A 198 5.85 -15.08 -9.43
C ARG A 198 5.51 -16.58 -9.54
N GLY A 199 6.50 -17.39 -9.89
CA GLY A 199 6.44 -18.85 -9.86
C GLY A 199 5.96 -19.52 -11.16
N VAL A 200 5.98 -20.84 -11.17
CA VAL A 200 5.80 -21.66 -12.39
C VAL A 200 4.39 -21.62 -13.00
N ARG A 201 3.39 -21.14 -12.25
CA ARG A 201 2.00 -21.04 -12.72
C ARG A 201 1.70 -19.76 -13.49
N GLN A 202 2.64 -18.81 -13.51
CA GLN A 202 2.44 -17.52 -14.13
C GLN A 202 2.09 -17.64 -15.61
N ASN A 203 1.04 -16.94 -16.01
CA ASN A 203 0.68 -16.79 -17.41
C ASN A 203 -0.15 -15.51 -17.59
N GLN A 204 0.03 -14.87 -18.74
CA GLN A 204 -0.60 -13.58 -19.04
C GLN A 204 -2.14 -13.66 -19.12
N PRO A 205 -2.76 -14.65 -19.78
CA PRO A 205 -4.22 -14.72 -19.84
C PRO A 205 -4.90 -14.75 -18.47
N HIS A 206 -4.38 -15.57 -17.54
CA HIS A 206 -4.91 -15.66 -16.18
C HIS A 206 -4.62 -14.40 -15.36
N TRP A 207 -3.46 -13.76 -15.58
CA TRP A 207 -3.16 -12.45 -14.97
C TRP A 207 -4.18 -11.40 -15.41
N TYR A 208 -4.45 -11.25 -16.71
CA TYR A 208 -5.40 -10.26 -17.22
C TYR A 208 -6.81 -10.52 -16.68
N HIS A 209 -7.23 -11.78 -16.68
CA HIS A 209 -8.53 -12.17 -16.13
C HIS A 209 -8.70 -11.74 -14.68
N ASN A 210 -7.77 -12.11 -13.79
CA ASN A 210 -7.89 -11.81 -12.36
C ASN A 210 -7.68 -10.33 -12.03
N VAL A 211 -6.77 -9.65 -12.74
CA VAL A 211 -6.53 -8.21 -12.57
C VAL A 211 -7.78 -7.40 -12.93
N VAL A 212 -8.35 -7.63 -14.11
CA VAL A 212 -9.58 -6.94 -14.54
C VAL A 212 -10.72 -7.26 -13.59
N ARG A 213 -10.86 -8.53 -13.19
CA ARG A 213 -11.89 -8.95 -12.24
C ARG A 213 -11.76 -8.22 -10.90
N ALA A 214 -10.57 -8.16 -10.29
CA ALA A 214 -10.38 -7.48 -9.01
C ALA A 214 -10.56 -5.95 -9.11
N ILE A 215 -10.17 -5.33 -10.23
CA ILE A 215 -10.46 -3.92 -10.49
C ILE A 215 -11.96 -3.67 -10.42
N LEU A 216 -12.74 -4.47 -11.17
CA LEU A 216 -14.17 -4.27 -11.36
C LEU A 216 -15.00 -4.71 -10.17
N GLU A 217 -14.66 -5.82 -9.52
CA GLU A 217 -15.48 -6.44 -8.47
C GLU A 217 -15.05 -6.02 -7.07
N ALA A 218 -13.78 -5.67 -6.84
CA ALA A 218 -13.28 -5.38 -5.50
C ALA A 218 -13.04 -3.89 -5.25
N ILE A 219 -12.14 -3.25 -6.00
CA ILE A 219 -11.70 -1.91 -5.63
C ILE A 219 -12.61 -0.83 -6.21
N SER A 220 -12.83 -0.80 -7.53
CA SER A 220 -13.61 0.27 -8.16
C SER A 220 -15.09 0.20 -7.80
N PHE A 221 -15.62 -1.00 -7.53
CA PHE A 221 -16.99 -1.19 -7.05
C PHE A 221 -17.19 -0.60 -5.65
N VAL A 222 -16.23 -0.79 -4.74
CA VAL A 222 -16.36 -0.37 -3.34
C VAL A 222 -15.94 1.10 -3.15
N ASN A 223 -14.83 1.52 -3.75
CA ASN A 223 -14.35 2.90 -3.66
C ASN A 223 -13.70 3.37 -4.99
N PRO A 224 -14.46 4.02 -5.88
CA PRO A 224 -13.98 4.47 -7.18
C PRO A 224 -12.98 5.64 -7.11
N ARG A 225 -12.73 6.21 -5.91
CA ARG A 225 -11.74 7.29 -5.74
C ARG A 225 -10.31 6.79 -5.87
N LEU A 226 -10.06 5.55 -5.47
CA LEU A 226 -8.71 4.98 -5.34
C LEU A 226 -8.01 4.85 -6.70
N LEU A 227 -6.70 5.10 -6.69
CA LEU A 227 -5.82 4.53 -7.71
C LEU A 227 -5.69 3.02 -7.48
N ILE A 228 -5.60 2.26 -8.56
CA ILE A 228 -5.40 0.82 -8.52
C ILE A 228 -4.02 0.53 -9.06
N VAL A 229 -3.16 0.01 -8.17
CA VAL A 229 -1.78 -0.32 -8.48
C VAL A 229 -1.71 -1.78 -8.89
N ILE A 230 -1.09 -2.02 -10.04
CA ILE A 230 -1.04 -3.33 -10.69
C ILE A 230 0.42 -3.74 -10.88
N SER A 231 0.76 -4.83 -10.19
CA SER A 231 2.03 -5.54 -10.26
C SER A 231 2.17 -6.40 -11.53
N GLY A 232 3.42 -6.66 -11.90
CA GLY A 232 3.80 -7.39 -13.12
C GLY A 232 3.84 -8.90 -12.96
N LEU A 233 4.66 -9.54 -13.80
CA LEU A 233 5.08 -10.93 -13.63
C LEU A 233 6.56 -11.00 -13.22
N ASN A 234 7.03 -12.19 -12.84
CA ASN A 234 8.40 -12.43 -12.41
C ASN A 234 8.86 -11.47 -11.30
N TYR A 235 8.17 -11.43 -10.16
CA TYR A 235 8.52 -10.53 -9.04
C TYR A 235 8.43 -9.04 -9.40
N ASP A 236 7.45 -8.68 -10.23
CA ASP A 236 7.27 -7.33 -10.80
C ASP A 236 8.48 -6.83 -11.59
N LEU A 237 9.30 -7.75 -12.10
CA LEU A 237 10.43 -7.45 -12.98
C LEU A 237 10.01 -7.36 -14.44
N ASN A 238 8.81 -7.82 -14.81
CA ASN A 238 8.35 -7.86 -16.20
C ASN A 238 6.97 -7.24 -16.36
N LEU A 239 6.90 -6.06 -16.99
CA LEU A 239 5.67 -5.41 -17.44
C LEU A 239 5.52 -5.38 -18.97
N SER A 240 6.46 -5.95 -19.72
CA SER A 240 6.54 -5.77 -21.18
C SER A 240 5.29 -6.24 -21.93
N PHE A 241 4.58 -7.24 -21.41
CA PHE A 241 3.33 -7.74 -22.00
C PHE A 241 2.19 -6.71 -21.94
N ILE A 242 2.20 -5.84 -20.93
CA ILE A 242 1.20 -4.78 -20.74
C ILE A 242 1.26 -3.75 -21.87
N ARG A 243 2.44 -3.52 -22.46
CA ARG A 243 2.61 -2.61 -23.61
C ARG A 243 1.75 -3.04 -24.81
N SER A 244 1.58 -4.34 -25.00
CA SER A 244 0.80 -4.88 -26.12
C SER A 244 -0.70 -4.82 -25.86
N LEU A 245 -1.12 -4.95 -24.59
CA LEU A 245 -2.51 -4.87 -24.17
C LEU A 245 -2.61 -4.15 -22.81
N PRO A 246 -2.69 -2.81 -22.80
CA PRO A 246 -2.83 -2.06 -21.55
C PRO A 246 -4.14 -2.41 -20.84
N VAL A 247 -4.11 -2.59 -19.52
CA VAL A 247 -5.30 -2.88 -18.69
C VAL A 247 -6.35 -1.77 -18.81
N GLN A 248 -5.95 -0.52 -19.05
CA GLN A 248 -6.87 0.59 -19.32
C GLN A 248 -7.84 0.27 -20.48
N ASN A 249 -7.43 -0.52 -21.47
CA ASN A 249 -8.30 -0.89 -22.60
C ASN A 249 -9.31 -1.99 -22.25
N LEU A 250 -9.18 -2.60 -21.07
CA LEU A 250 -10.00 -3.72 -20.60
C LEU A 250 -10.99 -3.29 -19.51
N VAL A 251 -11.02 -2.01 -19.14
CA VAL A 251 -11.89 -1.46 -18.08
C VAL A 251 -12.72 -0.28 -18.58
N PRO A 252 -13.88 0.00 -17.96
CA PRO A 252 -14.70 1.17 -18.27
C PRO A 252 -13.93 2.50 -18.20
N ILE A 253 -14.36 3.47 -19.02
CA ILE A 253 -13.75 4.82 -19.13
C ILE A 253 -13.61 5.50 -17.75
N SER A 254 -14.57 5.31 -16.85
CA SER A 254 -14.54 5.86 -15.48
C SER A 254 -13.36 5.38 -14.63
N ILE A 255 -12.76 4.23 -14.99
CA ILE A 255 -11.66 3.59 -14.25
C ILE A 255 -10.30 3.77 -14.96
N GLN A 256 -10.29 4.05 -16.26
CA GLN A 256 -9.04 4.13 -17.05
C GLN A 256 -8.00 5.08 -16.45
N LYS A 257 -8.45 6.21 -15.89
CA LYS A 257 -7.59 7.21 -15.23
C LYS A 257 -7.24 6.88 -13.77
N LYS A 258 -7.45 5.63 -13.33
CA LYS A 258 -7.12 5.13 -11.99
C LYS A 258 -6.02 4.08 -12.00
N ILE A 259 -5.63 3.58 -13.17
CA ILE A 259 -4.68 2.48 -13.29
C ILE A 259 -3.23 2.98 -13.21
N VAL A 260 -2.47 2.43 -12.27
CA VAL A 260 -1.03 2.67 -12.09
C VAL A 260 -0.32 1.31 -12.16
N TYR A 261 0.77 1.22 -12.91
CA TYR A 261 1.60 0.01 -12.93
C TYR A 261 2.77 0.16 -11.95
N GLU A 262 3.13 -0.90 -11.25
CA GLU A 262 4.31 -0.95 -10.38
C GLU A 262 5.31 -1.99 -10.86
N ALA A 263 6.59 -1.68 -10.66
CA ALA A 263 7.69 -2.58 -10.91
C ALA A 263 8.63 -2.55 -9.70
N HIS A 264 9.24 -3.69 -9.41
CA HIS A 264 10.21 -3.81 -8.33
C HIS A 264 11.62 -3.84 -8.89
N TRP A 265 12.56 -3.26 -8.15
CA TRP A 265 13.96 -3.23 -8.56
C TRP A 265 14.87 -3.35 -7.35
N TYR A 266 15.71 -4.38 -7.38
CA TYR A 266 16.72 -4.63 -6.36
C TYR A 266 18.10 -4.67 -7.00
N SER A 267 19.15 -4.37 -6.22
CA SER A 267 20.53 -4.41 -6.73
C SER A 267 20.97 -5.80 -7.19
N TRP A 268 20.31 -6.84 -6.70
CA TRP A 268 20.52 -8.24 -7.07
C TRP A 268 19.49 -8.75 -8.09
N SER A 269 18.58 -7.91 -8.58
CA SER A 269 17.73 -8.27 -9.71
C SER A 269 18.60 -8.40 -10.97
N TYR A 270 18.07 -9.03 -12.02
CA TYR A 270 18.77 -9.18 -13.30
C TYR A 270 19.22 -7.84 -13.92
N TYR A 271 18.69 -6.73 -13.40
CA TYR A 271 18.95 -5.38 -13.87
C TYR A 271 20.05 -4.63 -13.10
N GLY A 272 20.56 -5.20 -12.01
CA GLY A 272 21.74 -4.69 -11.29
C GLY A 272 21.53 -3.36 -10.54
N LEU A 273 22.63 -2.68 -10.23
CA LEU A 273 22.61 -1.38 -9.54
C LEU A 273 22.02 -0.30 -10.47
N LEU A 274 21.14 0.53 -9.90
CA LEU A 274 20.63 1.77 -10.49
C LEU A 274 21.80 2.73 -10.81
N SER A 275 22.36 2.61 -12.01
CA SER A 275 23.36 3.54 -12.54
C SER A 275 22.75 4.57 -13.51
N ASP A 276 21.61 4.25 -14.13
CA ASP A 276 20.88 5.14 -15.04
C ASP A 276 19.36 4.87 -15.02
N CYS A 277 18.57 5.91 -14.72
CA CYS A 277 17.10 5.87 -14.77
C CYS A 277 16.53 5.71 -16.19
N ASN A 278 17.29 6.00 -17.24
CA ASN A 278 16.83 5.81 -18.62
C ASN A 278 16.81 4.33 -19.00
N HIS A 279 17.76 3.54 -18.50
CA HIS A 279 17.78 2.09 -18.72
C HIS A 279 16.49 1.43 -18.21
N ILE A 280 15.92 1.93 -17.12
CA ILE A 280 14.66 1.43 -16.52
C ILE A 280 13.49 1.57 -17.49
N LYS A 281 13.37 2.71 -18.18
CA LYS A 281 12.23 2.98 -19.08
C LYS A 281 12.20 2.05 -20.29
N ASP A 282 13.38 1.61 -20.74
CA ASP A 282 13.51 0.75 -21.91
C ASP A 282 13.43 -0.74 -21.55
N THR A 283 13.55 -1.07 -20.25
CA THR A 283 13.68 -2.45 -19.76
C THR A 283 12.39 -3.01 -19.15
N ILE A 284 11.48 -2.14 -18.68
CA ILE A 284 10.26 -2.51 -17.96
C ILE A 284 9.02 -2.44 -18.86
#